data_AF-A0A2G2G0D3-F1
#
_entry.id   AF-A0A2G2G0D3-F1
#
_cell.length_a   1.000
_cell.length_b   1.000
_cell.length_c   1.000
_cell.angle_alpha   90.00
_cell.angle_beta   90.00
_cell.angle_gamma   90.00
#
_symmetry.space_group_name_H-M   'P 1'
#
loop_
_entity.id
_entity.type
_entity.pdbx_description
1 polymer ?
#
loop_
_entity_poly.entity_id
_entity_poly.type
_entity_poly.pdbx_seq_one_letter_code
_entity_poly.pdbx_strand_id
1 'polypeptide(L)'
;MQQSILIIDDSKLINNSLCSSLRERGFEIVQAFDVETAKKILLERSFDYALLDLILPDGDGEILLPFLQIHEAIRVIVMTSDRDADRRKNLFSFGVVIDYITKERHFDEMELSIIQLIQRISTNKSLSILLVDDSNFMRTHLRILLSKRGFKVLDASNGKDALSVIKDYKVDAAIIDLEMPVMDGNRLISAIRRDKAKLLMPIMVVSGTNDPIKVARVIKNGVSDFIRKPYVNEEFLLKVDKMMDELKQQRLIKVHEAKFAMYNRAMDEAAIFLKLDKNYTISYANSALCDILNKGLEIKNGTSIEEYLNKDGLASLKKLKTSLIQGKSYQEIFVFQKDQLSLAHVRLTFTALKDHNNEIDEILVIGFDVSLLQQKEADLQKRVDLESKKNWEQNKLLIQQSKMASMGEMIGNIGHQWRQPLNSLGLIFQKLNHAYKKNKLNNELMDRSVKKAMHIISQMSGTIDDFKDFFSENKVLERCKISDVIKHTIDIIDSTLKANNIILNLNYKEEISIHCLKNELSQVLLNILSNAKDALIYTKTKDPEISISLECKKEEIIIKINDNAGGIDVNIIDNIFEPYFTTKQANNGTGIGLYMSKTIIENHMMGTLRVQNTPLGASFEITLPIKQG
;
A
#
# COMPACT_ATOMS: atom_id res chain seq x y z
N MET A 1 25.95 -31.77 6.03
CA MET A 1 26.18 -32.99 6.84
C MET A 1 26.01 -32.61 8.29
N GLN A 2 25.23 -33.39 9.02
CA GLN A 2 25.02 -33.20 10.45
C GLN A 2 26.32 -33.58 11.18
N GLN A 3 26.84 -32.71 12.05
CA GLN A 3 28.09 -32.99 12.76
C GLN A 3 27.86 -34.05 13.85
N SER A 4 28.75 -35.02 13.97
CA SER A 4 28.62 -36.12 14.92
C SER A 4 29.51 -35.94 16.15
N ILE A 5 28.97 -36.21 17.34
CA ILE A 5 29.64 -36.05 18.63
C ILE A 5 29.54 -37.35 19.42
N LEU A 6 30.67 -37.82 19.95
CA LEU A 6 30.74 -38.91 20.92
C LEU A 6 30.90 -38.34 22.33
N ILE A 7 29.98 -38.66 23.24
CA ILE A 7 30.06 -38.25 24.65
C ILE A 7 30.50 -39.46 25.48
N ILE A 8 31.64 -39.34 26.15
CA ILE A 8 32.27 -40.40 26.96
C ILE A 8 32.34 -39.87 28.39
N ASP A 9 31.33 -40.22 29.19
CA ASP A 9 31.17 -39.72 30.56
C ASP A 9 30.34 -40.74 31.35
N ASP A 10 30.84 -41.13 32.53
CA ASP A 10 30.21 -42.13 33.40
C ASP A 10 28.96 -41.58 34.11
N SER A 11 28.91 -40.26 34.31
CA SER A 11 27.77 -39.57 34.89
C SER A 11 26.63 -39.53 33.89
N LYS A 12 25.67 -40.42 34.08
CA LYS A 12 24.41 -40.45 33.30
C LYS A 12 23.69 -39.10 33.28
N LEU A 13 23.81 -38.31 34.35
CA LEU A 13 23.20 -36.98 34.42
C LEU A 13 23.87 -36.01 33.44
N ILE A 14 25.21 -35.88 33.50
CA ILE A 14 25.97 -35.00 32.58
C ILE A 14 25.76 -35.46 31.14
N ASN A 15 25.94 -36.76 30.90
CA ASN A 15 25.89 -37.34 29.57
C ASN A 15 24.51 -37.13 28.92
N ASN A 16 23.41 -37.40 29.63
CA ASN A 16 22.05 -37.20 29.11
C ASN A 16 21.68 -35.73 28.92
N SER A 17 22.14 -34.84 29.80
CA SER A 17 21.94 -33.38 29.65
C SER A 17 22.59 -32.88 28.38
N LEU A 18 23.90 -33.12 28.22
CA LEU A 18 24.65 -32.74 27.03
C LEU A 18 24.06 -33.36 25.76
N CYS A 19 23.63 -34.62 25.81
CA CYS A 19 22.97 -35.30 24.70
C CYS A 19 21.70 -34.57 24.26
N SER A 20 20.84 -34.20 25.21
CA SER A 20 19.58 -33.50 24.92
C SER A 20 19.85 -32.14 24.30
N SER A 21 20.70 -31.33 24.93
CA SER A 21 20.99 -29.96 24.51
C SER A 21 21.73 -29.87 23.17
N LEU A 22 22.61 -30.83 22.87
CA LEU A 22 23.29 -30.87 21.57
C LEU A 22 22.37 -31.44 20.47
N ARG A 23 21.48 -32.40 20.78
CA ARG A 23 20.48 -32.89 19.81
C ARG A 23 19.48 -31.81 19.39
N GLU A 24 19.01 -30.99 20.33
CA GLU A 24 18.14 -29.84 20.03
C GLU A 24 18.76 -28.85 19.04
N ARG A 25 20.10 -28.74 19.06
CA ARG A 25 20.87 -27.88 18.16
C ARG A 25 21.29 -28.58 16.86
N GLY A 26 20.76 -29.78 16.63
CA GLY A 26 20.94 -30.53 15.39
C GLY A 26 22.24 -31.32 15.31
N PHE A 27 22.91 -31.65 16.42
CA PHE A 27 24.06 -32.57 16.40
C PHE A 27 23.62 -34.04 16.47
N GLU A 28 24.36 -34.92 15.82
CA GLU A 28 24.16 -36.36 15.96
C GLU A 28 25.00 -36.91 17.11
N ILE A 29 24.35 -37.42 18.16
CA ILE A 29 25.01 -37.78 19.42
C ILE A 29 25.01 -39.28 19.66
N VAL A 30 26.19 -39.83 19.93
CA VAL A 30 26.39 -41.18 20.45
C VAL A 30 26.99 -41.08 21.86
N GLN A 31 26.52 -41.92 22.78
CA GLN A 31 26.91 -41.90 24.20
C GLN A 31 27.67 -43.17 24.56
N ALA A 32 28.73 -43.03 25.37
CA ALA A 32 29.47 -44.10 26.01
C ALA A 32 29.65 -43.75 27.50
N PHE A 33 29.63 -44.76 28.37
CA PHE A 33 29.70 -44.59 29.83
C PHE A 33 30.97 -45.20 30.44
N ASP A 34 31.76 -45.90 29.63
CA ASP A 34 32.96 -46.63 30.02
C ASP A 34 33.93 -46.73 28.83
N VAL A 35 35.19 -47.04 29.11
CA VAL A 35 36.29 -47.13 28.14
C VAL A 35 36.06 -48.26 27.14
N GLU A 36 35.58 -49.42 27.58
CA GLU A 36 35.33 -50.57 26.71
C GLU A 36 34.28 -50.27 25.63
N THR A 37 33.14 -49.70 26.02
CA THR A 37 32.06 -49.28 25.13
C THR A 37 32.54 -48.19 24.18
N ALA A 38 33.27 -47.20 24.69
CA ALA A 38 33.83 -46.13 23.86
C ALA A 38 34.78 -46.68 22.77
N LYS A 39 35.66 -47.63 23.11
CA LYS A 39 36.56 -48.29 22.14
C LYS A 39 35.77 -49.01 21.05
N LYS A 40 34.73 -49.76 21.41
CA LYS A 40 33.90 -50.47 20.43
C LYS A 40 33.24 -49.49 19.45
N ILE A 41 32.68 -48.40 19.95
CA ILE A 41 32.04 -47.36 19.13
C ILE A 41 33.06 -46.71 18.18
N LEU A 42 34.26 -46.39 18.67
CA LEU A 42 35.33 -45.77 17.88
C LEU A 42 35.92 -46.68 16.79
N LEU A 43 35.73 -48.00 16.90
CA LEU A 43 36.10 -48.97 15.85
C LEU A 43 35.05 -49.03 14.72
N GLU A 44 33.78 -48.82 15.06
CA GLU A 44 32.65 -48.93 14.13
C GLU A 44 32.36 -47.62 13.39
N ARG A 45 32.68 -46.47 14.00
CA ARG A 45 32.24 -45.15 13.51
C ARG A 45 33.23 -44.03 13.83
N SER A 46 33.35 -43.06 12.91
CA SER A 46 34.09 -41.80 13.12
C SER A 46 33.20 -40.64 13.58
N PHE A 47 33.81 -39.70 14.30
CA PHE A 47 33.14 -38.53 14.87
C PHE A 47 33.88 -37.23 14.58
N ASP A 48 33.15 -36.12 14.48
CA ASP A 48 33.73 -34.77 14.35
C ASP A 48 34.29 -34.28 15.70
N TYR A 49 33.61 -34.61 16.79
CA TYR A 49 33.98 -34.24 18.16
C TYR A 49 33.86 -35.42 19.13
N ALA A 50 34.72 -35.43 20.16
CA ALA A 50 34.56 -36.29 21.33
C ALA A 50 34.60 -35.45 22.61
N LEU A 51 33.61 -35.61 23.47
CA LEU A 51 33.61 -35.06 24.83
C LEU A 51 34.09 -36.17 25.76
N LEU A 52 35.28 -36.04 26.34
CA LEU A 52 35.96 -37.12 27.05
C LEU A 52 36.13 -36.79 28.53
N ASP A 53 35.52 -37.57 29.40
CA ASP A 53 35.89 -37.61 30.82
C ASP A 53 37.19 -38.40 31.02
N LEU A 54 38.06 -37.91 31.93
CA LEU A 54 39.30 -38.60 32.30
C LEU A 54 39.07 -39.67 33.37
N ILE A 55 38.01 -39.55 34.17
CA ILE A 55 37.70 -40.50 35.24
C ILE A 55 36.54 -41.38 34.78
N LEU A 56 36.84 -42.61 34.37
CA LEU A 56 35.84 -43.59 33.91
C LEU A 56 35.87 -44.83 34.82
N PRO A 57 34.76 -45.60 34.90
CA PRO A 57 34.61 -46.69 35.87
C PRO A 57 35.56 -47.88 35.65
N ASP A 58 36.01 -48.09 34.42
CA ASP A 58 36.83 -49.21 33.96
C ASP A 58 38.27 -48.81 33.57
N GLY A 59 38.66 -47.55 33.78
CA GLY A 59 40.03 -47.09 33.57
C GLY A 59 40.18 -45.57 33.44
N ASP A 60 41.42 -45.14 33.25
CA ASP A 60 41.71 -43.74 32.93
C ASP A 60 41.27 -43.43 31.49
N GLY A 61 40.41 -42.42 31.32
CA GLY A 61 39.94 -41.97 30.02
C GLY A 61 41.06 -41.50 29.09
N GLU A 62 42.23 -41.13 29.64
CA GLU A 62 43.44 -40.81 28.87
C GLU A 62 43.87 -41.97 27.94
N ILE A 63 43.56 -43.22 28.30
CA ILE A 63 43.83 -44.43 27.50
C ILE A 63 43.11 -44.38 26.13
N LEU A 64 42.05 -43.58 25.99
CA LEU A 64 41.32 -43.41 24.73
C LEU A 64 41.99 -42.43 23.77
N LEU A 65 42.89 -41.55 24.23
CA LEU A 65 43.50 -40.52 23.37
C LEU A 65 44.32 -41.10 22.20
N PRO A 66 45.16 -42.15 22.39
CA PRO A 66 45.83 -42.80 21.26
C PRO A 66 44.85 -43.39 20.22
N PHE A 67 43.70 -43.91 20.65
CA PHE A 67 42.66 -44.45 19.75
C PHE A 67 41.96 -43.34 18.98
N LEU A 68 41.69 -42.21 19.64
CA LEU A 68 41.11 -41.02 19.03
C LEU A 68 42.11 -40.38 18.04
N GLN A 69 43.41 -40.47 18.31
CA GLN A 69 44.46 -39.96 17.42
C GLN A 69 44.55 -40.68 16.07
N ILE A 70 44.18 -41.97 16.00
CA ILE A 70 44.11 -42.72 14.73
C ILE A 70 43.12 -42.06 13.75
N HIS A 71 42.10 -41.37 14.28
CA HIS A 71 41.11 -40.64 13.50
C HIS A 71 41.54 -39.17 13.33
N GLU A 72 42.36 -38.85 12.33
CA GLU A 72 42.94 -37.50 12.12
C GLU A 72 41.93 -36.34 12.13
N ALA A 73 40.66 -36.60 11.81
CA ALA A 73 39.60 -35.60 11.75
C ALA A 73 38.96 -35.24 13.10
N ILE A 74 39.09 -36.08 14.14
CA ILE A 74 38.38 -35.87 15.40
C ILE A 74 38.98 -34.74 16.23
N ARG A 75 38.13 -34.04 16.98
CA ARG A 75 38.50 -32.98 17.94
C ARG A 75 38.02 -33.37 19.34
N VAL A 76 38.93 -33.47 20.29
CA VAL A 76 38.62 -33.94 21.65
C VAL A 76 38.52 -32.74 22.60
N ILE A 77 37.40 -32.64 23.31
CA ILE A 77 37.20 -31.70 24.41
C ILE A 77 37.23 -32.54 25.69
N VAL A 78 38.22 -32.30 26.54
CA VAL A 78 38.37 -33.06 27.78
C VAL A 78 37.51 -32.41 28.87
N MET A 79 36.62 -33.18 29.50
CA MET A 79 35.84 -32.75 30.66
C MET A 79 36.50 -33.33 31.89
N THR A 80 37.04 -32.50 32.80
CA THR A 80 37.75 -33.03 33.96
C THR A 80 37.48 -32.23 35.23
N SER A 81 37.45 -32.91 36.37
CA SER A 81 37.50 -32.28 37.70
C SER A 81 38.94 -32.12 38.21
N ASP A 82 39.92 -32.67 37.48
CA ASP A 82 41.33 -32.69 37.84
C ASP A 82 41.98 -31.31 37.65
N ARG A 83 42.73 -30.87 38.67
CA ARG A 83 43.47 -29.60 38.72
C ARG A 83 44.98 -29.76 38.47
N ASP A 84 45.45 -30.96 38.14
CA ASP A 84 46.86 -31.22 37.85
C ASP A 84 47.31 -30.54 36.54
N ALA A 85 48.23 -29.58 36.67
CA ALA A 85 48.77 -28.81 35.56
C ALA A 85 49.69 -29.62 34.64
N ASP A 86 50.42 -30.60 35.18
CA ASP A 86 51.35 -31.42 34.40
C ASP A 86 50.58 -32.43 33.55
N ARG A 87 49.53 -33.03 34.13
CA ARG A 87 48.61 -33.89 33.38
C ARG A 87 47.94 -33.13 32.23
N ARG A 88 47.46 -31.92 32.47
CA ARG A 88 46.88 -31.04 31.42
C ARG A 88 47.85 -30.75 30.28
N LYS A 89 49.13 -30.49 30.59
CA LYS A 89 50.16 -30.25 29.58
C LYS A 89 50.38 -31.46 28.68
N ASN A 90 50.35 -32.66 29.25
CA ASN A 90 50.51 -33.91 28.50
C ASN A 90 49.32 -34.19 27.56
N LEU A 91 48.10 -33.84 27.94
CA LEU A 91 46.91 -34.06 27.09
C LEU A 91 46.99 -33.36 25.73
N PHE A 92 47.52 -32.12 25.69
CA PHE A 92 47.69 -31.41 24.42
C PHE A 92 48.77 -32.02 23.52
N SER A 93 49.70 -32.81 24.07
CA SER A 93 50.77 -33.45 23.29
C SER A 93 50.25 -34.54 22.33
N PHE A 94 49.05 -35.09 22.60
CA PHE A 94 48.38 -36.06 21.72
C PHE A 94 47.84 -35.45 20.43
N GLY A 95 47.81 -34.11 20.29
CA GLY A 95 47.45 -33.41 19.05
C GLY A 95 45.97 -33.48 18.64
N VAL A 96 45.13 -34.24 19.36
CA VAL A 96 43.68 -34.32 19.17
C VAL A 96 42.87 -33.47 20.14
N VAL A 97 43.44 -33.13 21.30
CA VAL A 97 42.78 -32.32 22.32
C VAL A 97 42.76 -30.85 21.90
N ILE A 98 41.56 -30.29 21.78
CA ILE A 98 41.34 -28.89 21.37
C ILE A 98 41.12 -27.96 22.54
N ASP A 99 40.54 -28.46 23.62
CA ASP A 99 40.29 -27.71 24.85
C ASP A 99 40.03 -28.65 26.03
N TYR A 100 40.04 -28.11 27.24
CA TYR A 100 39.52 -28.80 28.41
C TYR A 100 38.52 -27.92 29.17
N ILE A 101 37.52 -28.54 29.79
CA ILE A 101 36.46 -27.85 30.50
C ILE A 101 36.35 -28.47 31.89
N THR A 102 36.38 -27.61 32.91
CA THR A 102 36.30 -28.05 34.31
C THR A 102 34.86 -28.35 34.69
N LYS A 103 34.61 -29.51 35.31
CA LYS A 103 33.28 -29.94 35.78
C LYS A 103 32.80 -29.24 37.08
N GLU A 104 33.24 -28.01 37.35
CA GLU A 104 32.89 -27.31 38.60
C GLU A 104 31.40 -26.91 38.65
N ARG A 105 30.88 -26.60 39.84
CA ARG A 105 29.50 -26.74 40.36
C ARG A 105 28.30 -26.20 39.53
N HIS A 106 28.48 -25.66 38.33
CA HIS A 106 27.41 -25.12 37.49
C HIS A 106 27.36 -25.85 36.13
N PHE A 107 26.56 -26.92 36.07
CA PHE A 107 26.38 -27.75 34.88
C PHE A 107 26.01 -26.93 33.63
N ASP A 108 25.18 -25.89 33.79
CA ASP A 108 24.74 -25.03 32.70
C ASP A 108 25.89 -24.24 32.06
N GLU A 109 26.88 -23.80 32.85
CA GLU A 109 28.04 -23.04 32.35
C GLU A 109 28.99 -23.92 31.53
N MET A 110 29.21 -25.16 31.98
CA MET A 110 29.98 -26.17 31.25
C MET A 110 29.32 -26.46 29.90
N GLU A 111 28.01 -26.70 29.90
CA GLU A 111 27.24 -26.97 28.68
C GLU A 111 27.33 -25.79 27.69
N LEU A 112 27.10 -24.56 28.16
CA LEU A 112 27.21 -23.36 27.34
C LEU A 112 28.62 -23.19 26.75
N SER A 113 29.66 -23.48 27.53
CA SER A 113 31.06 -23.39 27.09
C SER A 113 31.37 -24.39 25.97
N ILE A 114 30.89 -25.64 26.09
CA ILE A 114 31.03 -26.66 25.04
C ILE A 114 30.35 -26.21 23.75
N ILE A 115 29.11 -25.72 23.86
CA ILE A 115 28.32 -25.26 22.71
C ILE A 115 29.01 -24.08 22.02
N GLN A 116 29.44 -23.08 22.79
CA GLN A 116 30.14 -21.90 22.26
C GLN A 116 31.44 -22.29 21.56
N LEU A 117 32.21 -23.24 22.12
CA LEU A 117 33.44 -23.72 21.51
C LEU A 117 33.19 -24.40 20.16
N ILE A 118 32.23 -25.32 20.09
CA ILE A 118 31.86 -26.02 18.85
C ILE A 118 31.38 -25.02 17.78
N GLN A 119 30.55 -24.06 18.16
CA GLN A 119 30.08 -23.00 17.26
C GLN A 119 31.23 -22.11 16.77
N ARG A 120 32.13 -21.69 17.67
CA ARG A 120 33.32 -20.91 17.33
C ARG A 120 34.15 -21.62 16.27
N ILE A 121 34.47 -22.89 16.48
CA ILE A 121 35.26 -23.71 15.54
C ILE A 121 34.63 -23.73 14.14
N SER A 122 33.31 -23.82 14.06
CA SER A 122 32.60 -23.77 12.77
C SER A 122 32.76 -22.41 12.09
N THR A 123 32.56 -21.31 12.82
CA THR A 123 32.69 -19.93 12.28
C THR A 123 34.13 -19.57 11.89
N ASN A 124 35.11 -20.13 12.60
CA ASN A 124 36.54 -19.86 12.40
C ASN A 124 37.06 -20.36 11.05
N LYS A 125 36.36 -21.28 10.38
CA LYS A 125 36.73 -21.79 9.03
C LYS A 125 36.88 -20.71 7.97
N SER A 126 36.19 -19.58 8.14
CA SER A 126 36.24 -18.44 7.23
C SER A 126 37.39 -17.47 7.52
N LEU A 127 38.13 -17.68 8.62
CA LEU A 127 39.14 -16.78 9.15
C LEU A 127 40.54 -17.37 8.95
N SER A 128 41.46 -16.53 8.50
CA SER A 128 42.84 -16.90 8.22
C SER A 128 43.81 -16.23 9.19
N ILE A 129 44.61 -17.03 9.89
CA ILE A 129 45.64 -16.56 10.82
C ILE A 129 47.02 -16.79 10.18
N LEU A 130 47.83 -15.73 10.11
CA LEU A 130 49.22 -15.81 9.70
C LEU A 130 50.10 -16.12 10.91
N LEU A 131 50.84 -17.21 10.86
CA LEU A 131 51.82 -17.59 11.86
C LEU A 131 53.23 -17.31 11.33
N VAL A 132 54.00 -16.51 12.07
CA VAL A 132 55.37 -16.13 11.73
C VAL A 132 56.29 -16.48 12.90
N ASP A 133 57.13 -17.47 12.70
CA ASP A 133 58.14 -17.93 13.68
C ASP A 133 59.27 -18.55 12.85
N ASP A 134 60.53 -18.47 13.26
CA ASP A 134 61.67 -19.02 12.50
C ASP A 134 61.86 -20.52 12.74
N SER A 135 61.40 -21.02 13.89
CA SER A 135 61.43 -22.43 14.26
C SER A 135 60.36 -23.23 13.52
N ASN A 136 60.81 -24.14 12.65
CA ASN A 136 59.91 -25.05 11.93
C ASN A 136 59.06 -25.92 12.89
N PHE A 137 59.66 -26.34 14.00
CA PHE A 137 58.98 -27.14 15.02
C PHE A 137 57.81 -26.36 15.65
N MET A 138 58.05 -25.12 16.06
CA MET A 138 57.02 -24.27 16.67
C MET A 138 55.91 -23.93 15.66
N ARG A 139 56.27 -23.61 14.40
CA ARG A 139 55.28 -23.38 13.34
C ARG A 139 54.38 -24.58 13.13
N THR A 140 54.94 -25.78 13.00
CA THR A 140 54.16 -27.01 12.80
C THR A 140 53.25 -27.29 14.00
N HIS A 141 53.75 -27.15 15.22
CA HIS A 141 52.95 -27.35 16.44
C HIS A 141 51.75 -26.39 16.54
N LEU A 142 51.99 -25.09 16.40
CA LEU A 142 50.93 -24.08 16.48
C LEU A 142 49.96 -24.15 15.30
N ARG A 143 50.43 -24.53 14.11
CA ARG A 143 49.57 -24.80 12.96
C ARG A 143 48.55 -25.89 13.28
N ILE A 144 48.99 -26.99 13.88
CA ILE A 144 48.08 -28.10 14.26
C ILE A 144 47.04 -27.60 15.26
N LEU A 145 47.47 -26.91 16.32
CA LEU A 145 46.57 -26.36 17.35
C LEU A 145 45.50 -25.42 16.75
N LEU A 146 45.92 -24.43 15.96
CA LEU A 146 45.01 -23.44 15.37
C LEU A 146 44.10 -24.07 14.29
N SER A 147 44.62 -25.01 13.50
CA SER A 147 43.82 -25.71 12.49
C SER A 147 42.73 -26.56 13.13
N LYS A 148 43.02 -27.21 14.26
CA LYS A 148 42.02 -27.96 15.03
C LYS A 148 40.93 -27.05 15.63
N ARG A 149 41.27 -25.79 15.97
CA ARG A 149 40.32 -24.71 16.33
C ARG A 149 39.53 -24.14 15.14
N GLY A 150 39.70 -24.71 13.95
CA GLY A 150 38.94 -24.39 12.74
C GLY A 150 39.51 -23.24 11.91
N PHE A 151 40.62 -22.63 12.29
CA PHE A 151 41.22 -21.54 11.52
C PHE A 151 41.95 -22.05 10.27
N LYS A 152 41.96 -21.24 9.21
CA LYS A 152 42.90 -21.42 8.10
C LYS A 152 44.25 -20.84 8.52
N VAL A 153 45.27 -21.68 8.70
CA VAL A 153 46.60 -21.22 9.09
C VAL A 153 47.45 -20.99 7.85
N LEU A 154 48.09 -19.83 7.78
CA LEU A 154 49.10 -19.48 6.80
C LEU A 154 50.43 -19.34 7.52
N ASP A 155 51.53 -19.74 6.91
CA ASP A 155 52.83 -19.80 7.58
C ASP A 155 53.88 -18.95 6.87
N ALA A 156 54.77 -18.37 7.66
CA ALA A 156 55.96 -17.69 7.17
C ALA A 156 57.14 -17.94 8.10
N SER A 157 58.32 -18.09 7.51
CA SER A 157 59.56 -18.41 8.22
C SER A 157 60.33 -17.19 8.74
N ASN A 158 59.97 -15.98 8.28
CA ASN A 158 60.58 -14.71 8.68
C ASN A 158 59.67 -13.55 8.23
N GLY A 159 60.02 -12.30 8.61
CA GLY A 159 59.19 -11.15 8.28
C GLY A 159 59.05 -10.82 6.79
N LYS A 160 60.04 -11.14 5.94
CA LYS A 160 59.95 -10.87 4.49
C LYS A 160 59.00 -11.84 3.80
N ASP A 161 59.06 -13.10 4.20
CA ASP A 161 58.14 -14.16 3.77
C ASP A 161 56.70 -13.82 4.20
N ALA A 162 56.51 -13.37 5.44
CA ALA A 162 55.23 -12.94 5.97
C ALA A 162 54.58 -11.81 5.15
N LEU A 163 55.35 -10.80 4.74
CA LEU A 163 54.84 -9.72 3.89
C LEU A 163 54.40 -10.22 2.51
N SER A 164 55.07 -11.25 1.97
CA SER A 164 54.67 -11.87 0.69
C SER A 164 53.33 -12.60 0.86
N VAL A 165 53.18 -13.37 1.93
CA VAL A 165 51.92 -14.07 2.26
C VAL A 165 50.76 -13.09 2.48
N ILE A 166 50.98 -11.95 3.17
CA ILE A 166 49.95 -10.92 3.38
C ILE A 166 49.49 -10.28 2.07
N LYS A 167 50.38 -10.19 1.08
CA LYS A 167 50.08 -9.63 -0.24
C LYS A 167 49.27 -10.59 -1.09
N ASP A 168 49.62 -11.88 -1.06
CA ASP A 168 49.05 -12.89 -1.94
C ASP A 168 47.77 -13.52 -1.37
N TYR A 169 47.59 -13.48 -0.05
CA TYR A 169 46.46 -14.10 0.65
C TYR A 169 45.74 -13.13 1.58
N LYS A 170 44.44 -13.35 1.76
CA LYS A 170 43.66 -12.67 2.78
C LYS A 170 44.09 -13.17 4.17
N VAL A 171 44.72 -12.29 4.94
CA VAL A 171 45.06 -12.51 6.34
C VAL A 171 44.11 -11.71 7.23
N ASP A 172 43.47 -12.37 8.19
CA ASP A 172 42.51 -11.78 9.13
C ASP A 172 43.18 -11.40 10.46
N ALA A 173 44.19 -12.18 10.90
CA ALA A 173 45.00 -11.90 12.09
C ALA A 173 46.43 -12.43 11.91
N ALA A 174 47.39 -11.94 12.69
CA ALA A 174 48.76 -12.46 12.68
C ALA A 174 49.30 -12.77 14.08
N ILE A 175 50.08 -13.83 14.18
CA ILE A 175 50.82 -14.26 15.36
C ILE A 175 52.30 -14.23 14.99
N ILE A 176 53.08 -13.37 15.64
CA ILE A 176 54.43 -13.00 15.19
C ILE A 176 55.45 -13.21 16.29
N ASP A 177 56.49 -13.97 16.02
CA ASP A 177 57.70 -14.00 16.85
C ASP A 177 58.52 -12.71 16.67
N LEU A 178 59.07 -12.18 17.75
CA LEU A 178 59.90 -10.97 17.69
C LEU A 178 61.31 -11.25 17.17
N GLU A 179 61.89 -12.40 17.51
CA GLU A 179 63.29 -12.71 17.29
C GLU A 179 63.42 -13.68 16.13
N MET A 180 63.58 -13.16 14.92
CA MET A 180 63.69 -13.95 13.68
C MET A 180 64.80 -13.41 12.77
N PRO A 181 65.45 -14.27 11.95
CA PRO A 181 66.45 -13.85 10.99
C PRO A 181 65.82 -13.05 9.83
N VAL A 182 66.67 -12.35 9.06
CA VAL A 182 66.32 -11.53 7.88
C VAL A 182 65.50 -10.27 8.20
N MET A 183 64.32 -10.43 8.80
CA MET A 183 63.44 -9.35 9.21
C MET A 183 62.77 -9.71 10.54
N ASP A 184 63.10 -8.94 11.58
CA ASP A 184 62.55 -9.10 12.92
C ASP A 184 61.05 -8.73 13.00
N GLY A 185 60.38 -9.20 14.06
CA GLY A 185 58.95 -8.97 14.25
C GLY A 185 58.58 -7.49 14.41
N ASN A 186 59.46 -6.64 14.96
CA ASN A 186 59.19 -5.21 15.13
C ASN A 186 59.12 -4.49 13.78
N ARG A 187 60.04 -4.81 12.86
CA ARG A 187 60.05 -4.31 11.48
C ARG A 187 58.83 -4.80 10.71
N LEU A 188 58.45 -6.07 10.89
CA LEU A 188 57.23 -6.64 10.28
C LEU A 188 55.97 -5.91 10.76
N ILE A 189 55.77 -5.75 12.07
CA ILE A 189 54.62 -5.03 12.65
C ILE A 189 54.56 -3.60 12.10
N SER A 190 55.72 -2.91 12.07
CA SER A 190 55.81 -1.56 11.52
C SER A 190 55.43 -1.50 10.04
N ALA A 191 55.82 -2.51 9.25
CA ALA A 191 55.45 -2.61 7.83
C ALA A 191 53.95 -2.86 7.65
N ILE A 192 53.35 -3.76 8.45
CA ILE A 192 51.91 -4.04 8.42
C ILE A 192 51.09 -2.80 8.79
N ARG A 193 51.51 -2.06 9.82
CA ARG A 193 50.78 -0.87 10.30
C ARG A 193 50.88 0.34 9.36
N ARG A 194 51.83 0.35 8.43
CA ARG A 194 51.90 1.39 7.37
C ARG A 194 50.82 1.22 6.31
N ASP A 195 50.29 0.01 6.13
CA ASP A 195 49.19 -0.24 5.22
C ASP A 195 47.85 0.14 5.90
N LYS A 196 47.19 1.19 5.37
CA LYS A 196 45.89 1.66 5.87
C LYS A 196 44.82 0.56 5.85
N ALA A 197 44.87 -0.38 4.90
CA ALA A 197 43.92 -1.48 4.82
C ALA A 197 44.10 -2.51 5.94
N LYS A 198 45.29 -2.54 6.58
CA LYS A 198 45.68 -3.51 7.62
C LYS A 198 45.92 -2.87 8.99
N LEU A 199 45.61 -1.59 9.13
CA LEU A 199 45.80 -0.83 10.38
C LEU A 199 45.09 -1.50 11.57
N LEU A 200 43.89 -2.02 11.35
CA LEU A 200 43.07 -2.70 12.36
C LEU A 200 43.26 -4.22 12.39
N MET A 201 44.18 -4.78 11.60
CA MET A 201 44.43 -6.21 11.64
C MET A 201 45.01 -6.57 13.02
N PRO A 202 44.36 -7.43 13.81
CA PRO A 202 44.88 -7.81 15.10
C PRO A 202 46.18 -8.58 14.95
N ILE A 203 47.12 -8.27 15.82
CA ILE A 203 48.42 -8.92 15.88
C ILE A 203 48.63 -9.39 17.31
N MET A 204 48.99 -10.66 17.49
CA MET A 204 49.52 -11.17 18.74
C MET A 204 51.02 -11.40 18.59
N VAL A 205 51.79 -10.96 19.58
CA VAL A 205 53.24 -11.13 19.58
C VAL A 205 53.66 -12.24 20.53
N VAL A 206 54.56 -13.10 20.07
CA VAL A 206 55.19 -14.15 20.87
C VAL A 206 56.63 -13.74 21.14
N SER A 207 57.09 -13.78 22.40
CA SER A 207 58.44 -13.30 22.74
C SER A 207 59.06 -14.04 23.92
N GLY A 208 60.37 -14.32 23.85
CA GLY A 208 61.17 -14.85 24.96
C GLY A 208 61.79 -13.79 25.88
N THR A 209 61.60 -12.49 25.59
CA THR A 209 62.25 -11.42 26.36
C THR A 209 61.49 -11.09 27.65
N ASN A 210 62.21 -10.95 28.77
CA ASN A 210 61.67 -10.43 30.04
C ASN A 210 61.81 -8.91 30.19
N ASP A 211 62.43 -8.23 29.22
CA ASP A 211 62.63 -6.78 29.21
C ASP A 211 61.29 -6.01 29.06
N PRO A 212 60.84 -5.27 30.09
CA PRO A 212 59.61 -4.49 30.05
C PRO A 212 59.61 -3.40 28.98
N ILE A 213 60.79 -2.88 28.61
CA ILE A 213 60.92 -1.82 27.60
C ILE A 213 60.56 -2.36 26.21
N LYS A 214 60.99 -3.59 25.90
CA LYS A 214 60.61 -4.27 24.65
C LYS A 214 59.11 -4.54 24.61
N VAL A 215 58.50 -5.01 25.71
CA VAL A 215 57.05 -5.26 25.78
C VAL A 215 56.26 -3.96 25.57
N ALA A 216 56.64 -2.87 26.25
CA ALA A 216 55.99 -1.58 26.09
C ALA A 216 56.08 -1.04 24.65
N ARG A 217 57.21 -1.26 23.97
CA ARG A 217 57.41 -0.86 22.57
C ARG A 217 56.46 -1.60 21.62
N VAL A 218 56.28 -2.90 21.82
CA VAL A 218 55.37 -3.72 21.01
C VAL A 218 53.92 -3.26 21.17
N ILE A 219 53.48 -2.99 22.40
CA ILE A 219 52.14 -2.46 22.67
C ILE A 219 51.96 -1.08 22.00
N LYS A 220 52.95 -0.19 22.10
CA LYS A 220 52.93 1.13 21.45
C LYS A 220 52.85 1.06 19.92
N ASN A 221 53.28 -0.04 19.31
CA ASN A 221 53.18 -0.26 17.87
C ASN A 221 51.80 -0.80 17.43
N GLY A 222 50.80 -0.82 18.33
CA GLY A 222 49.42 -1.15 18.02
C GLY A 222 49.16 -2.64 17.88
N VAL A 223 49.88 -3.47 18.65
CA VAL A 223 49.64 -4.92 18.76
C VAL A 223 48.46 -5.17 19.70
N SER A 224 47.64 -6.16 19.39
CA SER A 224 46.43 -6.49 20.17
C SER A 224 46.76 -7.17 21.49
N ASP A 225 47.71 -8.11 21.49
CA ASP A 225 48.13 -8.82 22.70
C ASP A 225 49.57 -9.35 22.58
N PHE A 226 50.16 -9.80 23.68
CA PHE A 226 51.47 -10.45 23.71
C PHE A 226 51.46 -11.69 24.59
N ILE A 227 52.28 -12.69 24.24
CA ILE A 227 52.48 -13.91 25.01
C ILE A 227 53.98 -14.18 25.22
N ARG A 228 54.34 -14.65 26.42
CA ARG A 228 55.73 -14.86 26.83
C ARG A 228 56.14 -16.32 26.64
N LYS A 229 57.32 -16.57 26.05
CA LYS A 229 57.92 -17.92 25.97
C LYS A 229 58.68 -18.21 27.29
N PRO A 230 58.55 -19.42 27.90
CA PRO A 230 57.63 -20.50 27.54
C PRO A 230 56.18 -20.21 28.01
N TYR A 231 55.20 -20.59 27.18
CA TYR A 231 53.77 -20.51 27.50
C TYR A 231 53.12 -21.89 27.44
N VAL A 232 51.96 -22.02 28.10
CA VAL A 232 51.09 -23.19 27.96
C VAL A 232 50.11 -22.98 26.80
N ASN A 233 49.72 -24.07 26.13
CA ASN A 233 48.83 -24.00 24.96
C ASN A 233 47.48 -23.34 25.29
N GLU A 234 46.98 -23.52 26.51
CA GLU A 234 45.74 -22.90 26.96
C GLU A 234 45.82 -21.36 26.97
N GLU A 235 46.87 -20.78 27.57
CA GLU A 235 47.05 -19.32 27.58
C GLU A 235 47.10 -18.77 26.15
N PHE A 236 47.80 -19.48 25.26
CA PHE A 236 47.87 -19.14 23.85
C PHE A 236 46.50 -19.15 23.18
N LEU A 237 45.72 -20.22 23.36
CA LEU A 237 44.41 -20.36 22.75
C LEU A 237 43.40 -19.34 23.29
N LEU A 238 43.41 -19.06 24.59
CA LEU A 238 42.56 -18.03 25.20
C LEU A 238 42.85 -16.65 24.62
N LYS A 239 44.13 -16.30 24.45
CA LYS A 239 44.53 -15.02 23.83
C LYS A 239 44.14 -14.95 22.35
N VAL A 240 44.27 -16.06 21.61
CA VAL A 240 43.81 -16.14 20.22
C VAL A 240 42.29 -15.95 20.15
N ASP A 241 41.52 -16.64 20.98
CA ASP A 241 40.06 -16.52 20.98
C ASP A 241 39.61 -15.08 21.29
N LYS A 242 40.22 -14.44 22.30
CA LYS A 242 39.97 -13.03 22.61
C LYS A 242 40.30 -12.11 21.43
N MET A 243 41.48 -12.29 20.82
CA MET A 243 41.91 -11.51 19.66
C MET A 243 40.93 -11.65 18.47
N MET A 244 40.41 -12.85 18.24
CA MET A 244 39.48 -13.11 17.15
C MET A 244 38.07 -12.57 17.44
N ASP A 245 37.63 -12.59 18.69
CA ASP A 245 36.35 -11.99 19.10
C ASP A 245 36.38 -10.46 18.93
N GLU A 246 37.48 -9.79 19.27
CA GLU A 246 37.69 -8.36 19.00
C GLU A 246 37.57 -8.04 17.50
N LEU A 247 38.18 -8.86 16.63
CA LEU A 247 38.07 -8.70 15.18
C LEU A 247 36.62 -8.84 14.69
N LYS A 248 35.89 -9.84 15.20
CA LYS A 248 34.48 -10.08 14.83
C LYS A 248 33.62 -8.87 15.22
N GLN A 249 33.80 -8.33 16.42
CA GLN A 249 33.09 -7.13 16.89
C GLN A 249 33.40 -5.90 16.03
N GLN A 250 34.67 -5.64 15.71
CA GLN A 250 35.05 -4.52 14.86
C GLN A 250 34.43 -4.60 13.46
N ARG A 251 34.36 -5.80 12.87
CA ARG A 251 33.69 -6.01 11.58
C ARG A 251 32.20 -5.73 11.68
N LEU A 252 31.56 -6.19 12.75
CA LEU A 252 30.14 -5.99 12.98
C LEU A 252 29.81 -4.49 13.06
N ILE A 253 30.60 -3.72 13.82
CA ILE A 253 30.44 -2.26 13.96
C ILE A 253 30.55 -1.58 12.59
N LYS A 254 31.59 -1.89 11.80
CA LYS A 254 31.76 -1.31 10.45
C LYS A 254 30.59 -1.61 9.52
N VAL A 255 30.02 -2.82 9.57
CA VAL A 255 28.84 -3.17 8.78
C VAL A 255 27.63 -2.33 9.20
N HIS A 256 27.43 -2.14 10.51
CA HIS A 256 26.35 -1.30 11.04
C HIS A 256 26.55 0.17 10.67
N GLU A 257 27.78 0.70 10.76
CA GLU A 257 28.10 2.07 10.35
C GLU A 257 27.84 2.29 8.85
N ALA A 258 28.27 1.35 8.00
CA ALA A 258 28.01 1.43 6.56
C ALA A 258 26.51 1.40 6.25
N LYS A 259 25.77 0.51 6.93
CA LYS A 259 24.32 0.40 6.79
C LYS A 259 23.60 1.67 7.26
N PHE A 260 24.04 2.23 8.39
CA PHE A 260 23.51 3.48 8.92
C PHE A 260 23.79 4.65 7.98
N ALA A 261 25.00 4.75 7.41
CA ALA A 261 25.33 5.75 6.42
C ALA A 261 24.47 5.64 5.14
N MET A 262 24.17 4.41 4.69
CA MET A 262 23.25 4.18 3.58
C MET A 262 21.82 4.65 3.90
N TYR A 263 21.32 4.36 5.10
CA TYR A 263 20.00 4.83 5.53
C TYR A 263 19.93 6.35 5.59
N ASN A 264 20.95 7.01 6.15
CA ASN A 264 21.00 8.48 6.18
C ASN A 264 21.00 9.05 4.77
N ARG A 265 21.82 8.52 3.85
CA ARG A 265 21.82 8.98 2.44
C ARG A 265 20.45 8.80 1.78
N ALA A 266 19.80 7.65 1.97
CA ALA A 266 18.48 7.40 1.39
C ALA A 266 17.41 8.34 1.96
N MET A 267 17.48 8.67 3.26
CA MET A 267 16.59 9.66 3.88
C MET A 267 16.87 11.07 3.35
N ASP A 268 18.14 11.42 3.18
CA ASP A 268 18.58 12.72 2.64
C ASP A 268 18.12 12.97 1.20
N GLU A 269 17.93 11.91 0.40
CA GLU A 269 17.41 12.02 -0.98
C GLU A 269 15.87 12.04 -1.04
N ALA A 270 15.18 11.36 -0.11
CA ALA A 270 13.76 11.09 -0.23
C ALA A 270 12.85 12.07 0.56
N ALA A 271 13.35 12.63 1.66
CA ALA A 271 12.54 13.47 2.54
C ALA A 271 13.36 14.60 3.14
N ILE A 272 12.71 15.73 3.39
CA ILE A 272 13.24 16.78 4.24
C ILE A 272 13.21 16.26 5.67
N PHE A 273 14.32 16.41 6.38
CA PHE A 273 14.42 16.08 7.79
C PHE A 273 15.02 17.25 8.54
N LEU A 274 14.33 17.67 9.60
CA LEU A 274 14.75 18.74 10.49
C LEU A 274 14.65 18.31 11.94
N LYS A 275 15.57 18.82 12.72
CA LYS A 275 15.52 18.80 14.17
C LYS A 275 15.43 20.24 14.67
N LEU A 276 14.36 20.54 15.41
CA LEU A 276 14.21 21.83 16.07
C LEU A 276 14.40 21.66 17.58
N ASP A 277 14.96 22.69 18.22
CA ASP A 277 14.95 22.79 19.68
C ASP A 277 13.59 23.28 20.21
N LYS A 278 13.46 23.37 21.54
CA LYS A 278 12.28 23.92 22.22
C LYS A 278 11.90 25.35 21.82
N ASN A 279 12.82 26.09 21.21
CA ASN A 279 12.61 27.45 20.70
C ASN A 279 12.30 27.49 19.19
N TYR A 280 12.08 26.33 18.55
CA TYR A 280 11.83 26.20 17.12
C TYR A 280 13.01 26.64 16.24
N THR A 281 14.23 26.62 16.78
CA THR A 281 15.47 26.88 16.05
C THR A 281 16.03 25.60 15.47
N ILE A 282 16.58 25.68 14.26
CA ILE A 282 17.10 24.53 13.52
C ILE A 282 18.42 24.10 14.17
N SER A 283 18.42 22.91 14.76
CA SER A 283 19.62 22.27 15.31
C SER A 283 20.25 21.26 14.33
N TYR A 284 19.42 20.71 13.43
CA TYR A 284 19.87 19.87 12.31
C TYR A 284 18.90 20.04 11.14
N ALA A 285 19.45 20.07 9.93
CA ALA A 285 18.72 20.02 8.68
C ALA A 285 19.50 19.15 7.70
N ASN A 286 18.81 18.30 6.96
CA ASN A 286 19.44 17.52 5.89
C ASN A 286 19.54 18.30 4.57
N SER A 287 20.30 17.75 3.62
CA SER A 287 20.54 18.37 2.31
C SER A 287 19.27 18.56 1.50
N ALA A 288 18.24 17.72 1.66
CA ALA A 288 16.96 17.90 0.96
C ALA A 288 16.32 19.27 1.22
N LEU A 289 16.37 19.78 2.46
CA LEU A 289 15.87 21.13 2.72
C LEU A 289 16.72 22.20 2.05
N CYS A 290 18.04 22.04 2.14
CA CYS A 290 19.02 22.94 1.53
C CYS A 290 18.82 23.09 0.02
N ASP A 291 18.57 21.98 -0.68
CA ASP A 291 18.31 21.94 -2.12
C ASP A 291 16.99 22.61 -2.49
N ILE A 292 15.95 22.43 -1.67
CA ILE A 292 14.66 23.11 -1.86
C ILE A 292 14.80 24.62 -1.67
N LEU A 293 15.62 25.05 -0.71
CA LEU A 293 15.85 26.46 -0.41
C LEU A 293 16.91 27.13 -1.30
N ASN A 294 17.52 26.41 -2.25
CA ASN A 294 18.63 26.90 -3.08
C ASN A 294 19.81 27.50 -2.30
N LYS A 295 19.97 27.15 -1.01
CA LYS A 295 21.01 27.74 -0.14
C LYS A 295 22.34 26.97 -0.14
N GLY A 296 22.44 25.88 -0.90
CA GLY A 296 23.58 24.95 -0.77
C GLY A 296 23.67 24.38 0.66
N LEU A 297 24.86 24.03 1.15
CA LEU A 297 25.03 23.41 2.49
C LEU A 297 24.84 24.36 3.69
N GLU A 298 24.48 25.63 3.48
CA GLU A 298 24.48 26.65 4.54
C GLU A 298 23.07 26.97 5.06
N ILE A 299 22.51 26.08 5.88
CA ILE A 299 21.54 26.49 6.90
C ILE A 299 22.33 26.67 8.20
N LYS A 300 22.38 27.90 8.71
CA LYS A 300 23.07 28.18 9.96
C LYS A 300 22.31 27.53 11.12
N ASN A 301 22.96 26.57 11.78
CA ASN A 301 22.46 26.00 13.04
C ASN A 301 22.19 27.13 14.04
N GLY A 302 21.00 27.12 14.65
CA GLY A 302 20.52 28.17 15.55
C GLY A 302 19.66 29.27 14.90
N THR A 303 19.43 29.22 13.58
CA THR A 303 18.43 30.10 12.93
C THR A 303 17.01 29.60 13.17
N SER A 304 16.07 30.53 13.33
CA SER A 304 14.65 30.20 13.51
C SER A 304 14.05 29.70 12.19
N ILE A 305 13.24 28.63 12.24
CA ILE A 305 12.51 28.16 11.03
C ILE A 305 11.59 29.25 10.46
N GLU A 306 11.18 30.21 11.29
CA GLU A 306 10.35 31.35 10.91
C GLU A 306 10.99 32.24 9.82
N GLU A 307 12.33 32.31 9.75
CA GLU A 307 13.06 33.13 8.78
C GLU A 307 12.97 32.62 7.33
N TYR A 308 12.56 31.36 7.15
CA TYR A 308 12.49 30.70 5.84
C TYR A 308 11.06 30.58 5.31
N LEU A 309 10.08 31.05 6.08
CA LEU A 309 8.66 30.93 5.77
C LEU A 309 8.09 32.25 5.26
N ASN A 310 7.15 32.15 4.31
CA ASN A 310 6.41 33.32 3.85
C ASN A 310 5.33 33.74 4.88
N LYS A 311 4.58 34.83 4.58
CA LYS A 311 3.52 35.34 5.47
C LYS A 311 2.45 34.30 5.85
N ASP A 312 2.11 33.41 4.93
CA ASP A 312 1.14 32.34 5.18
C ASP A 312 1.73 31.24 6.08
N GLY A 313 2.99 30.88 5.86
CA GLY A 313 3.74 29.94 6.71
C GLY A 313 3.92 30.41 8.15
N LEU A 314 4.05 31.74 8.37
CA LEU A 314 4.09 32.33 9.71
C LEU A 314 2.75 32.21 10.48
N ALA A 315 1.61 32.21 9.77
CA ALA A 315 0.31 31.99 10.41
C ALA A 315 0.14 30.53 10.87
N SER A 316 0.62 29.58 10.05
CA SER A 316 0.65 28.14 10.35
C SER A 316 1.51 27.80 11.56
N LEU A 317 2.63 28.50 11.77
CA LEU A 317 3.49 28.34 12.95
C LEU A 317 2.79 28.63 14.29
N LYS A 318 1.83 29.56 14.33
CA LYS A 318 1.07 29.83 15.57
C LYS A 318 0.18 28.65 15.94
N LYS A 319 -0.48 28.04 14.95
CA LYS A 319 -1.34 26.85 15.14
C LYS A 319 -0.51 25.63 15.55
N LEU A 320 0.68 25.48 14.95
CA LEU A 320 1.67 24.48 15.32
C LEU A 320 2.00 24.53 16.81
N LYS A 321 2.39 25.71 17.33
CA LYS A 321 2.77 25.89 18.74
C LYS A 321 1.65 25.43 19.67
N THR A 322 0.41 25.78 19.37
CA THR A 322 -0.76 25.34 20.16
C THR A 322 -0.97 23.82 20.11
N SER A 323 -0.78 23.18 18.94
CA SER A 323 -1.02 21.74 18.77
C SER A 323 0.05 20.86 19.42
N LEU A 324 1.33 21.29 19.36
CA LEU A 324 2.43 20.54 19.95
C LEU A 324 2.38 20.56 21.49
N ILE A 325 1.94 21.68 22.09
CA ILE A 325 1.70 21.79 23.54
C ILE A 325 0.65 20.77 23.99
N GLN A 326 -0.35 20.49 23.15
CA GLN A 326 -1.38 19.47 23.41
C GLN A 326 -0.89 18.03 23.19
N GLY A 327 0.39 17.83 22.86
CA GLY A 327 1.00 16.51 22.68
C GLY A 327 0.61 15.79 21.39
N LYS A 328 0.07 16.51 20.40
CA LYS A 328 -0.31 15.94 19.10
C LYS A 328 0.70 16.31 18.02
N SER A 329 0.90 15.41 17.06
CA SER A 329 1.60 15.77 15.84
C SER A 329 0.81 16.80 15.04
N TYR A 330 1.52 17.65 14.32
CA TYR A 330 0.93 18.70 13.49
C TYR A 330 1.42 18.56 12.05
N GLN A 331 0.50 18.61 11.10
CA GLN A 331 0.82 18.45 9.69
C GLN A 331 0.15 19.54 8.88
N GLU A 332 0.93 20.25 8.06
CA GLU A 332 0.41 21.28 7.16
C GLU A 332 1.34 21.47 5.95
N ILE A 333 0.84 22.13 4.90
CA ILE A 333 1.65 22.55 3.76
C ILE A 333 2.17 23.95 4.05
N PHE A 334 3.49 24.07 4.13
CA PHE A 334 4.20 25.32 4.30
C PHE A 334 4.72 25.77 2.95
N VAL A 335 4.66 27.08 2.71
CA VAL A 335 5.18 27.68 1.48
C VAL A 335 6.52 28.32 1.79
N PHE A 336 7.57 27.69 1.28
CA PHE A 336 8.94 28.17 1.38
C PHE A 336 9.27 29.08 0.21
N GLN A 337 10.01 30.14 0.48
CA GLN A 337 10.53 31.00 -0.56
C GLN A 337 11.85 30.43 -1.05
N LYS A 338 11.87 29.96 -2.30
CA LYS A 338 13.07 29.38 -2.94
C LYS A 338 14.00 30.48 -3.43
N ASP A 339 13.49 31.43 -4.23
CA ASP A 339 14.19 32.62 -4.74
C ASP A 339 13.23 33.85 -4.77
N GLN A 340 13.63 34.99 -5.37
CA GLN A 340 12.75 36.17 -5.54
C GLN A 340 11.46 35.87 -6.35
N LEU A 341 11.45 34.82 -7.18
CA LEU A 341 10.38 34.53 -8.15
C LEU A 341 9.73 33.14 -8.00
N SER A 342 10.26 32.25 -7.16
CA SER A 342 9.78 30.86 -7.05
C SER A 342 9.46 30.45 -5.62
N LEU A 343 8.32 29.80 -5.45
CA LEU A 343 7.82 29.26 -4.18
C LEU A 343 7.86 27.72 -4.24
N ALA A 344 8.19 27.10 -3.11
CA ALA A 344 8.12 25.66 -2.92
C ALA A 344 7.03 25.34 -1.90
N HIS A 345 6.12 24.44 -2.25
CA HIS A 345 5.09 23.93 -1.35
C HIS A 345 5.60 22.66 -0.70
N VAL A 346 5.84 22.69 0.60
CA VAL A 346 6.41 21.59 1.35
C VAL A 346 5.43 21.16 2.43
N ARG A 347 5.01 19.89 2.38
CA ARG A 347 4.20 19.29 3.44
C ARG A 347 5.13 18.90 4.58
N LEU A 348 4.97 19.52 5.74
CA LEU A 348 5.76 19.24 6.94
C LEU A 348 4.91 18.59 8.03
N THR A 349 5.47 17.58 8.68
CA THR A 349 4.89 16.90 9.85
C THR A 349 5.81 17.10 11.04
N PHE A 350 5.32 17.77 12.08
CA PHE A 350 6.04 18.07 13.30
C PHE A 350 5.61 17.10 14.41
N THR A 351 6.59 16.51 15.08
CA THR A 351 6.40 15.59 16.20
C THR A 351 7.28 16.02 17.37
N ALA A 352 6.66 16.38 18.50
CA ALA A 352 7.39 16.72 19.71
C ALA A 352 7.86 15.46 20.44
N LEU A 353 9.15 15.41 20.76
CA LEU A 353 9.76 14.48 21.68
C LEU A 353 9.85 15.15 23.05
N LYS A 354 9.38 14.43 24.07
CA LYS A 354 9.30 14.95 25.42
C LYS A 354 10.33 14.30 26.32
N ASP A 355 10.83 15.06 27.28
CA ASP A 355 11.70 14.55 28.32
C ASP A 355 10.91 13.78 29.40
N HIS A 356 11.64 13.33 30.43
CA HIS A 356 11.09 12.62 31.59
C HIS A 356 10.13 13.50 32.44
N ASN A 357 10.16 14.82 32.29
CA ASN A 357 9.27 15.78 32.94
C ASN A 357 8.07 16.15 32.07
N ASN A 358 7.90 15.47 30.91
CA ASN A 358 6.82 15.72 29.95
C ASN A 358 6.89 17.12 29.30
N GLU A 359 8.06 17.77 29.35
CA GLU A 359 8.37 19.01 28.62
C GLU A 359 8.92 18.69 27.23
N ILE A 360 8.73 19.59 26.26
CA ILE A 360 9.27 19.39 24.91
C ILE A 360 10.78 19.59 24.96
N ASP A 361 11.52 18.51 24.70
CA ASP A 361 12.98 18.53 24.58
C ASP A 361 13.40 18.86 23.13
N GLU A 362 12.76 18.17 22.18
CA GLU A 362 13.13 18.20 20.77
C GLU A 362 11.89 18.09 19.88
N ILE A 363 11.92 18.71 18.70
CA ILE A 363 10.86 18.58 17.70
C ILE A 363 11.45 17.99 16.43
N LEU A 364 10.97 16.80 16.07
CA LEU A 364 11.27 16.13 14.83
C LEU A 364 10.36 16.64 13.73
N VAL A 365 10.91 17.05 12.58
CA VAL A 365 10.12 17.44 11.42
C VAL A 365 10.51 16.59 10.22
N ILE A 366 9.50 16.01 9.57
CA ILE A 366 9.66 15.27 8.31
C ILE A 366 8.84 15.98 7.25
N GLY A 367 9.42 16.15 6.06
CA GLY A 367 8.83 16.94 4.99
C GLY A 367 8.94 16.35 3.59
N PHE A 368 8.01 16.72 2.72
CA PHE A 368 8.00 16.34 1.31
C PHE A 368 7.64 17.54 0.43
N ASP A 369 8.36 17.72 -0.68
CA ASP A 369 7.99 18.69 -1.71
C ASP A 369 6.72 18.20 -2.44
N VAL A 370 5.66 19.01 -2.38
CA VAL A 370 4.36 18.75 -2.99
C VAL A 370 4.01 19.78 -4.06
N SER A 371 4.97 20.58 -4.51
CA SER A 371 4.77 21.66 -5.49
C SER A 371 4.18 21.15 -6.82
N LEU A 372 4.75 20.07 -7.36
CA LEU A 372 4.25 19.46 -8.61
C LEU A 372 2.83 18.88 -8.43
N LEU A 373 2.54 18.32 -7.26
CA LEU A 373 1.22 17.76 -6.95
C LEU A 373 0.17 18.86 -6.93
N GLN A 374 0.46 19.99 -6.25
CA GLN A 374 -0.42 21.15 -6.19
C GLN A 374 -0.69 21.75 -7.58
N GLN A 375 0.34 21.84 -8.43
CA GLN A 375 0.17 22.32 -9.80
C GLN A 375 -0.75 21.41 -10.62
N LYS A 376 -0.54 20.08 -10.52
CA LYS A 376 -1.39 19.10 -11.22
C LYS A 376 -2.84 19.13 -10.74
N GLU A 377 -3.06 19.30 -9.44
CA GLU A 377 -4.39 19.41 -8.86
C GLU A 377 -5.12 20.66 -9.39
N ALA A 378 -4.43 21.81 -9.44
CA ALA A 378 -4.99 23.03 -10.00
C ALA A 378 -5.32 22.91 -11.50
N ASP A 379 -4.46 22.24 -12.27
CA ASP A 379 -4.70 22.00 -13.70
C ASP A 379 -5.84 21.01 -13.94
N LEU A 380 -5.96 19.98 -13.10
CA LEU A 380 -7.07 19.03 -13.16
C LEU A 380 -8.39 19.73 -12.86
N GLN A 381 -8.43 20.57 -11.82
CA GLN A 381 -9.64 21.33 -11.45
C GLN A 381 -10.13 22.18 -12.63
N LYS A 382 -9.24 22.89 -13.31
CA LYS A 382 -9.58 23.67 -14.50
C LYS A 382 -10.18 22.81 -15.63
N ARG A 383 -9.66 21.59 -15.83
CA ARG A 383 -10.19 20.67 -16.86
C ARG A 383 -11.59 20.19 -16.50
N VAL A 384 -11.81 19.82 -15.23
CA VAL A 384 -13.12 19.39 -14.72
C VAL A 384 -14.15 20.49 -14.90
N ASP A 385 -13.81 21.74 -14.56
CA ASP A 385 -14.70 22.89 -14.70
C ASP A 385 -15.07 23.14 -16.18
N LEU A 386 -14.09 23.04 -17.08
CA LEU A 386 -14.28 23.21 -18.52
C LEU A 386 -15.17 22.11 -19.13
N GLU A 387 -14.95 20.86 -18.74
CA GLU A 387 -15.74 19.71 -19.19
C GLU A 387 -17.19 19.78 -18.66
N SER A 388 -17.35 20.16 -17.39
CA SER A 388 -18.67 20.38 -16.78
C SER A 388 -19.48 21.45 -17.51
N LYS A 389 -18.83 22.57 -17.86
CA LYS A 389 -19.47 23.64 -18.64
C LYS A 389 -19.89 23.16 -20.04
N LYS A 390 -19.03 22.39 -20.73
CA LYS A 390 -19.33 21.81 -22.04
C LYS A 390 -20.53 20.85 -21.98
N ASN A 391 -20.57 19.97 -20.98
CA ASN A 391 -21.68 19.05 -20.77
C ASN A 391 -23.00 19.79 -20.50
N TRP A 392 -22.95 20.88 -19.73
CA TRP A 392 -24.13 21.72 -19.48
C TRP A 392 -24.68 22.35 -20.78
N GLU A 393 -23.81 22.91 -21.62
CA GLU A 393 -24.22 23.48 -22.92
C GLU A 393 -24.81 22.42 -23.85
N GLN A 394 -24.22 21.22 -23.91
CA GLN A 394 -24.74 20.10 -24.70
C GLN A 394 -26.11 19.63 -24.20
N ASN A 395 -26.31 19.48 -22.89
CA ASN A 395 -27.60 19.12 -22.31
C ASN A 395 -28.68 20.17 -22.60
N LYS A 396 -28.33 21.45 -22.58
CA LYS A 396 -29.26 22.53 -22.94
C LYS A 396 -29.73 22.41 -24.40
N LEU A 397 -28.81 22.12 -25.32
CA LEU A 397 -29.15 21.92 -26.74
C LEU A 397 -30.05 20.68 -26.94
N LEU A 398 -29.77 19.58 -26.25
CA LEU A 398 -30.59 18.36 -26.28
C LEU A 398 -32.03 18.62 -25.82
N ILE A 399 -32.22 19.38 -24.73
CA ILE A 399 -33.54 19.81 -24.25
C ILE A 399 -34.29 20.57 -25.35
N GLN A 400 -33.62 21.50 -26.04
CA GLN A 400 -34.24 22.30 -27.09
C GLN A 400 -34.65 21.44 -28.30
N GLN A 401 -33.79 20.51 -28.74
CA GLN A 401 -34.11 19.58 -29.82
C GLN A 401 -35.29 18.68 -29.48
N SER A 402 -35.35 18.18 -28.24
CA SER A 402 -36.48 17.39 -27.76
C SER A 402 -37.80 18.14 -27.80
N LYS A 403 -37.82 19.40 -27.31
CA LYS A 403 -39.00 20.25 -27.38
C LYS A 403 -39.48 20.43 -28.82
N MET A 404 -38.57 20.71 -29.75
CA MET A 404 -38.90 20.86 -31.17
C MET A 404 -39.48 19.58 -31.77
N ALA A 405 -38.95 18.41 -31.41
CA ALA A 405 -39.46 17.12 -31.87
C ALA A 405 -40.89 16.86 -31.36
N SER A 406 -41.15 17.04 -30.06
CA SER A 406 -42.50 16.92 -29.48
C SER A 406 -43.48 17.92 -30.11
N MET A 407 -43.03 19.14 -30.40
CA MET A 407 -43.85 20.16 -31.07
C MET A 407 -44.26 19.73 -32.48
N GLY A 408 -43.34 19.14 -33.26
CA GLY A 408 -43.65 18.63 -34.60
C GLY A 408 -44.72 17.54 -34.60
N GLU A 409 -44.65 16.61 -33.66
CA GLU A 409 -45.65 15.55 -33.49
C GLU A 409 -47.02 16.12 -33.07
N MET A 410 -47.01 17.07 -32.14
CA MET A 410 -48.24 17.70 -31.63
C MET A 410 -48.94 18.56 -32.69
N ILE A 411 -48.20 19.24 -33.58
CA ILE A 411 -48.78 19.97 -34.73
C ILE A 411 -49.59 19.01 -35.63
N GLY A 412 -49.13 17.77 -35.81
CA GLY A 412 -49.87 16.73 -36.52
C GLY A 412 -51.21 16.43 -35.87
N ASN A 413 -51.22 16.24 -34.54
CA ASN A 413 -52.43 15.96 -33.76
C ASN A 413 -53.41 17.14 -33.77
N ILE A 414 -52.92 18.37 -33.69
CA ILE A 414 -53.72 19.61 -33.81
C ILE A 414 -54.40 19.68 -35.17
N GLY A 415 -53.67 19.38 -36.24
CA GLY A 415 -54.21 19.36 -37.59
C GLY A 415 -55.40 18.40 -37.73
N HIS A 416 -55.40 17.28 -36.99
CA HIS A 416 -56.54 16.37 -36.93
C HIS A 416 -57.67 16.90 -36.03
N GLN A 417 -57.34 17.42 -34.85
CA GLN A 417 -58.31 17.99 -33.91
C GLN A 417 -59.03 19.23 -34.47
N TRP A 418 -58.42 20.02 -35.35
CA TRP A 418 -59.07 21.18 -35.98
C TRP A 418 -60.00 20.83 -37.14
N ARG A 419 -59.74 19.73 -37.85
CA ARG A 419 -60.61 19.28 -38.94
C ARG A 419 -62.02 18.96 -38.42
N GLN A 420 -62.15 18.42 -37.21
CA GLN A 420 -63.44 18.06 -36.61
C GLN A 420 -64.38 19.26 -36.32
N PRO A 421 -63.96 20.32 -35.61
CA PRO A 421 -64.77 21.51 -35.39
C PRO A 421 -64.99 22.29 -36.69
N LEU A 422 -64.01 22.34 -37.61
CA LEU A 422 -64.19 22.94 -38.93
C LEU A 422 -65.27 22.23 -39.76
N ASN A 423 -65.28 20.89 -39.75
CA ASN A 423 -66.34 20.11 -40.39
C ASN A 423 -67.70 20.38 -39.73
N SER A 424 -67.74 20.47 -38.40
CA SER A 424 -68.95 20.78 -37.64
C SER A 424 -69.49 22.17 -37.98
N LEU A 425 -68.62 23.18 -38.08
CA LEU A 425 -68.96 24.52 -38.54
C LEU A 425 -69.47 24.50 -39.99
N GLY A 426 -68.78 23.78 -40.87
CA GLY A 426 -69.19 23.57 -42.26
C GLY A 426 -70.60 22.99 -42.38
N LEU A 427 -70.93 21.96 -41.59
CA LEU A 427 -72.27 21.37 -41.53
C LEU A 427 -73.32 22.33 -40.98
N ILE A 428 -72.98 23.13 -39.96
CA ILE A 428 -73.87 24.18 -39.42
C ILE A 428 -74.20 25.20 -40.51
N PHE A 429 -73.20 25.70 -41.25
CA PHE A 429 -73.41 26.66 -42.33
C PHE A 429 -74.16 26.07 -43.52
N GLN A 430 -73.86 24.83 -43.91
CA GLN A 430 -74.62 24.12 -44.95
C GLN A 430 -76.09 23.95 -44.56
N LYS A 431 -76.37 23.60 -43.30
CA LYS A 431 -77.73 23.46 -42.76
C LYS A 431 -78.48 24.80 -42.78
N LEU A 432 -77.83 25.89 -42.37
CA LEU A 432 -78.41 27.24 -42.43
C LEU A 432 -78.72 27.66 -43.87
N ASN A 433 -77.76 27.49 -44.79
CA ASN A 433 -77.93 27.82 -46.21
C ASN A 433 -79.06 26.99 -46.85
N HIS A 434 -79.15 25.69 -46.51
CA HIS A 434 -80.22 24.82 -46.99
C HIS A 434 -81.60 25.26 -46.47
N ALA A 435 -81.69 25.60 -45.19
CA ALA A 435 -82.92 26.11 -44.59
C ALA A 435 -83.35 27.44 -45.23
N TYR A 436 -82.40 28.34 -45.50
CA TYR A 436 -82.64 29.59 -46.21
C TYR A 436 -83.19 29.36 -47.62
N LYS A 437 -82.52 28.52 -48.43
CA LYS A 437 -82.96 28.19 -49.80
C LYS A 437 -84.34 27.55 -49.87
N LYS A 438 -84.78 26.88 -48.80
CA LYS A 438 -86.12 26.27 -48.70
C LYS A 438 -87.16 27.17 -48.04
N ASN A 439 -86.86 28.44 -47.74
CA ASN A 439 -87.70 29.35 -46.97
C ASN A 439 -88.16 28.77 -45.61
N LYS A 440 -87.30 27.94 -44.99
CA LYS A 440 -87.53 27.29 -43.68
C LYS A 440 -86.62 27.85 -42.58
N LEU A 441 -85.86 28.90 -42.87
CA LEU A 441 -85.01 29.56 -41.87
C LEU A 441 -85.89 30.46 -40.97
N ASN A 442 -85.75 30.30 -39.66
CA ASN A 442 -86.37 31.18 -38.67
C ASN A 442 -85.33 31.66 -37.66
N ASN A 443 -85.69 32.69 -36.88
CA ASN A 443 -84.77 33.32 -35.92
C ASN A 443 -84.24 32.31 -34.88
N GLU A 444 -85.06 31.38 -34.40
CA GLU A 444 -84.60 30.37 -33.43
C GLU A 444 -83.54 29.42 -33.98
N LEU A 445 -83.67 28.98 -35.25
CA LEU A 445 -82.68 28.11 -35.90
C LEU A 445 -81.38 28.88 -36.14
N MET A 446 -81.49 30.16 -36.51
CA MET A 446 -80.37 31.07 -36.72
C MET A 446 -79.59 31.26 -35.40
N ASP A 447 -80.27 31.69 -34.33
CA ASP A 447 -79.65 31.97 -33.04
C ASP A 447 -78.99 30.72 -32.43
N ARG A 448 -79.67 29.57 -32.49
CA ARG A 448 -79.09 28.29 -32.02
C ARG A 448 -77.84 27.89 -32.80
N SER A 449 -77.85 28.08 -34.12
CA SER A 449 -76.73 27.72 -34.99
C SER A 449 -75.55 28.65 -34.81
N VAL A 450 -75.78 29.97 -34.70
CA VAL A 450 -74.75 30.98 -34.41
C VAL A 450 -74.14 30.75 -33.04
N LYS A 451 -74.96 30.52 -32.00
CA LYS A 451 -74.47 30.23 -30.64
C LYS A 451 -73.60 28.97 -30.61
N LYS A 452 -74.01 27.92 -31.32
CA LYS A 452 -73.21 26.68 -31.43
C LYS A 452 -71.90 26.91 -32.19
N ALA A 453 -71.92 27.69 -33.28
CA ALA A 453 -70.72 28.03 -34.04
C ALA A 453 -69.72 28.85 -33.20
N MET A 454 -70.19 29.87 -32.48
CA MET A 454 -69.34 30.68 -31.58
C MET A 454 -68.76 29.87 -30.43
N HIS A 455 -69.52 28.93 -29.88
CA HIS A 455 -68.99 28.01 -28.86
C HIS A 455 -67.85 27.16 -29.42
N ILE A 456 -68.01 26.59 -30.61
CA ILE A 456 -66.96 25.81 -31.28
C ILE A 456 -65.71 26.67 -31.54
N ILE A 457 -65.87 27.91 -32.01
CA ILE A 457 -64.76 28.84 -32.25
C ILE A 457 -64.03 29.17 -30.93
N SER A 458 -64.78 29.43 -29.86
CA SER A 458 -64.21 29.69 -28.53
C SER A 458 -63.45 28.48 -27.98
N GLN A 459 -63.95 27.27 -28.21
CA GLN A 459 -63.25 26.03 -27.84
C GLN A 459 -61.96 25.86 -28.65
N MET A 460 -61.99 26.08 -29.97
CA MET A 460 -60.79 26.03 -30.81
C MET A 460 -59.73 27.04 -30.36
N SER A 461 -60.13 28.24 -29.95
CA SER A 461 -59.21 29.26 -29.42
C SER A 461 -58.60 28.82 -28.09
N GLY A 462 -59.39 28.24 -27.18
CA GLY A 462 -58.87 27.71 -25.92
C GLY A 462 -57.80 26.63 -26.13
N THR A 463 -58.04 25.71 -27.07
CA THR A 463 -57.05 24.67 -27.42
C THR A 463 -55.72 25.24 -27.97
N ILE A 464 -55.76 26.40 -28.64
CA ILE A 464 -54.54 27.10 -29.10
C ILE A 464 -53.74 27.64 -27.92
N ASP A 465 -54.43 28.24 -26.95
CA ASP A 465 -53.78 28.77 -25.75
C ASP A 465 -53.22 27.64 -24.88
N ASP A 466 -53.96 26.54 -24.69
CA ASP A 466 -53.47 25.35 -23.97
C ASP A 466 -52.19 24.78 -24.60
N PHE A 467 -52.09 24.79 -25.93
CA PHE A 467 -50.89 24.38 -26.67
C PHE A 467 -49.71 25.34 -26.46
N LYS A 468 -49.98 26.66 -26.54
CA LYS A 468 -48.96 27.69 -26.33
C LYS A 468 -48.38 27.60 -24.91
N ASP A 469 -49.24 27.35 -23.93
CA ASP A 469 -48.87 27.26 -22.53
C ASP A 469 -48.07 25.97 -22.23
N PHE A 470 -48.34 24.87 -22.93
CA PHE A 470 -47.60 23.61 -22.82
C PHE A 470 -46.09 23.74 -23.12
N PHE A 471 -45.72 24.59 -24.08
CA PHE A 471 -44.31 24.79 -24.47
C PHE A 471 -43.66 26.03 -23.86
N SER A 472 -44.36 26.72 -22.96
CA SER A 472 -43.84 27.92 -22.31
C SER A 472 -42.55 27.65 -21.51
N GLU A 473 -41.62 28.62 -21.50
CA GLU A 473 -40.32 28.51 -20.81
C GLU A 473 -40.41 28.65 -19.29
N ASN A 474 -41.56 29.10 -18.76
CA ASN A 474 -41.76 29.35 -17.35
C ASN A 474 -41.91 28.02 -16.58
N LYS A 475 -40.80 27.55 -16.02
CA LYS A 475 -40.78 26.43 -15.06
C LYS A 475 -41.32 26.89 -13.72
N VAL A 476 -42.64 26.92 -13.57
CA VAL A 476 -43.29 27.23 -12.29
C VAL A 476 -43.59 25.93 -11.58
N LEU A 477 -42.98 25.74 -10.42
CA LEU A 477 -43.39 24.72 -9.46
C LEU A 477 -44.72 25.15 -8.85
N GLU A 478 -45.80 24.50 -9.28
CA GLU A 478 -47.15 24.79 -8.81
C GLU A 478 -47.77 23.58 -8.13
N ARG A 479 -48.67 23.84 -7.19
CA ARG A 479 -49.45 22.78 -6.54
C ARG A 479 -50.49 22.29 -7.54
N CYS A 480 -50.26 21.11 -8.10
CA CYS A 480 -51.04 20.51 -9.17
C CYS A 480 -51.70 19.20 -8.70
N LYS A 481 -52.89 18.86 -9.21
CA LYS A 481 -53.44 17.51 -9.06
C LYS A 481 -52.94 16.63 -10.20
N ILE A 482 -52.31 15.50 -9.89
CA ILE A 482 -51.73 14.62 -10.92
C ILE A 482 -52.80 14.03 -11.85
N SER A 483 -54.00 13.79 -11.31
CA SER A 483 -55.16 13.40 -12.11
C SER A 483 -55.51 14.41 -13.19
N ASP A 484 -55.31 15.71 -12.93
CA ASP A 484 -55.64 16.78 -13.87
C ASP A 484 -54.57 16.91 -14.95
N VAL A 485 -53.30 16.67 -14.59
CA VAL A 485 -52.18 16.59 -15.55
C VAL A 485 -52.38 15.40 -16.51
N ILE A 486 -52.79 14.24 -15.99
CA ILE A 486 -53.09 13.05 -16.79
C ILE A 486 -54.29 13.33 -17.72
N LYS A 487 -55.41 13.85 -17.19
CA LYS A 487 -56.59 14.20 -18.00
C LYS A 487 -56.25 15.17 -19.12
N HIS A 488 -55.55 16.25 -18.80
CA HIS A 488 -55.12 17.25 -19.77
C HIS A 488 -54.25 16.64 -20.88
N THR A 489 -53.36 15.71 -20.52
CA THR A 489 -52.53 14.99 -21.50
C THR A 489 -53.37 14.06 -22.38
N ILE A 490 -54.38 13.41 -21.80
CA ILE A 490 -55.31 12.56 -22.54
C ILE A 490 -56.12 13.38 -23.54
N ASP A 491 -56.63 14.55 -23.16
CA ASP A 491 -57.43 15.41 -24.05
C ASP A 491 -56.67 15.78 -25.34
N ILE A 492 -55.34 15.86 -25.28
CA ILE A 492 -54.46 16.11 -26.43
C ILE A 492 -54.39 14.90 -27.38
N ILE A 493 -54.33 13.67 -26.86
CA ILE A 493 -54.08 12.45 -27.67
C ILE A 493 -55.34 11.62 -27.93
N ASP A 494 -56.42 11.82 -27.16
CA ASP A 494 -57.65 11.00 -27.14
C ASP A 494 -58.29 10.83 -28.52
N SER A 495 -58.39 11.92 -29.29
CA SER A 495 -58.96 11.88 -30.64
C SER A 495 -58.18 10.94 -31.57
N THR A 496 -56.86 10.88 -31.42
CA THR A 496 -55.99 10.00 -32.21
C THR A 496 -56.02 8.57 -31.72
N LEU A 497 -56.14 8.33 -30.41
CA LEU A 497 -56.34 6.99 -29.85
C LEU A 497 -57.65 6.38 -30.36
N LYS A 498 -58.75 7.16 -30.29
CA LYS A 498 -60.07 6.75 -30.79
C LYS A 498 -60.09 6.49 -32.29
N ALA A 499 -59.40 7.32 -33.10
CA ALA A 499 -59.29 7.11 -34.54
C ALA A 499 -58.59 5.78 -34.90
N ASN A 500 -57.73 5.27 -34.01
CA ASN A 500 -57.04 3.99 -34.16
C ASN A 500 -57.69 2.85 -33.34
N ASN A 501 -58.91 3.05 -32.82
CA ASN A 501 -59.65 2.09 -32.00
C ASN A 501 -58.90 1.60 -30.75
N ILE A 502 -58.04 2.43 -30.18
CA ILE A 502 -57.30 2.10 -28.96
C ILE A 502 -58.16 2.43 -27.73
N ILE A 503 -58.35 1.44 -26.87
CA ILE A 503 -59.09 1.57 -25.60
C ILE A 503 -58.15 2.16 -24.55
N LEU A 504 -58.59 3.21 -23.86
CA LEU A 504 -57.85 3.83 -22.76
C LEU A 504 -58.55 3.56 -21.43
N ASN A 505 -57.89 2.82 -20.54
CA ASN A 505 -58.41 2.46 -19.22
C ASN A 505 -57.72 3.25 -18.11
N LEU A 506 -58.50 3.95 -17.29
CA LEU A 506 -58.00 4.78 -16.19
C LEU A 506 -58.33 4.13 -14.84
N ASN A 507 -57.30 3.71 -14.12
CA ASN A 507 -57.42 2.98 -12.85
C ASN A 507 -56.83 3.81 -11.71
N TYR A 508 -57.58 4.82 -11.25
CA TYR A 508 -57.23 5.60 -10.06
C TYR A 508 -58.45 6.20 -9.38
N LYS A 509 -58.42 6.29 -8.05
CA LYS A 509 -59.50 6.85 -7.21
C LYS A 509 -59.07 8.05 -6.37
N GLU A 510 -57.77 8.34 -6.27
CA GLU A 510 -57.22 9.33 -5.35
C GLU A 510 -56.95 10.68 -6.04
N GLU A 511 -57.39 11.78 -5.44
CA GLU A 511 -57.02 13.14 -5.83
C GLU A 511 -55.72 13.58 -5.14
N ILE A 512 -54.58 13.17 -5.67
CA ILE A 512 -53.28 13.50 -5.08
C ILE A 512 -52.76 14.83 -5.62
N SER A 513 -52.45 15.77 -4.72
CA SER A 513 -51.86 17.08 -5.05
C SER A 513 -50.40 17.14 -4.64
N ILE A 514 -49.50 17.50 -5.57
CA ILE A 514 -48.07 17.73 -5.29
C ILE A 514 -47.58 19.02 -5.94
N HIS A 515 -46.44 19.53 -5.47
CA HIS A 515 -45.71 20.55 -6.19
C HIS A 515 -45.01 19.89 -7.38
N CYS A 516 -45.45 20.22 -8.59
CA CYS A 516 -44.95 19.60 -9.82
C CYS A 516 -44.71 20.64 -10.91
N LEU A 517 -43.83 20.30 -11.85
CA LEU A 517 -43.71 21.01 -13.12
C LEU A 517 -44.76 20.43 -14.08
N LYS A 518 -46.00 20.94 -14.00
CA LYS A 518 -47.16 20.41 -14.75
C LYS A 518 -46.86 20.16 -16.22
N ASN A 519 -46.29 21.15 -16.91
CA ASN A 519 -46.00 21.06 -18.34
C ASN A 519 -44.91 20.02 -18.66
N GLU A 520 -43.85 19.94 -17.85
CA GLU A 520 -42.80 18.95 -18.04
C GLU A 520 -43.32 17.53 -17.79
N LEU A 521 -44.19 17.35 -16.79
CA LEU A 521 -44.83 16.06 -16.54
C LEU A 521 -45.79 15.67 -17.67
N SER A 522 -46.62 16.60 -18.16
CA SER A 522 -47.47 16.35 -19.33
C SER A 522 -46.65 15.98 -20.57
N GLN A 523 -45.47 16.58 -20.77
CA GLN A 523 -44.55 16.21 -21.86
C GLN A 523 -44.05 14.76 -21.73
N VAL A 524 -43.67 14.34 -20.52
CA VAL A 524 -43.26 12.95 -20.26
C VAL A 524 -44.40 11.97 -20.56
N LEU A 525 -45.59 12.25 -20.03
CA LEU A 525 -46.77 11.42 -20.22
C LEU A 525 -47.16 11.31 -21.70
N LEU A 526 -47.17 12.44 -22.42
CA LEU A 526 -47.49 12.47 -23.85
C LEU A 526 -46.51 11.64 -24.68
N ASN A 527 -45.21 11.76 -24.39
CA ASN A 527 -44.17 11.00 -25.09
C ASN A 527 -44.34 9.49 -24.87
N ILE A 528 -44.59 9.05 -23.63
CA ILE A 528 -44.81 7.62 -23.34
C ILE A 528 -46.10 7.12 -24.01
N LEU A 529 -47.21 7.87 -23.92
CA LEU A 529 -48.48 7.50 -24.54
C LEU A 529 -48.40 7.43 -26.07
N SER A 530 -47.65 8.34 -26.69
CA SER A 530 -47.46 8.28 -28.14
C SER A 530 -46.59 7.10 -28.56
N ASN A 531 -45.53 6.78 -27.79
CA ASN A 531 -44.74 5.58 -28.03
C ASN A 531 -45.56 4.29 -27.90
N ALA A 532 -46.45 4.21 -26.90
CA ALA A 532 -47.38 3.09 -26.73
C ALA A 532 -48.35 2.97 -27.91
N LYS A 533 -48.98 4.08 -28.33
CA LYS A 533 -49.86 4.14 -29.51
C LYS A 533 -49.14 3.65 -30.77
N ASP A 534 -47.94 4.17 -31.03
CA ASP A 534 -47.15 3.77 -32.21
C ASP A 534 -46.79 2.29 -32.17
N ALA A 535 -46.45 1.75 -30.99
CA ALA A 535 -46.16 0.33 -30.82
C ALA A 535 -47.40 -0.51 -31.18
N LEU A 536 -48.58 -0.17 -30.65
CA LEU A 536 -49.84 -0.86 -30.92
C LEU A 536 -50.21 -0.87 -32.42
N ILE A 537 -49.99 0.26 -33.11
CA ILE A 537 -50.23 0.39 -34.55
C ILE A 537 -49.23 -0.48 -35.33
N TYR A 538 -47.96 -0.44 -34.95
CA TYR A 538 -46.89 -1.19 -35.61
C TYR A 538 -47.08 -2.70 -35.49
N THR A 539 -47.42 -3.18 -34.28
CA THR A 539 -47.65 -4.60 -34.01
C THR A 539 -49.00 -5.11 -34.48
N LYS A 540 -49.91 -4.23 -34.91
CA LYS A 540 -51.29 -4.54 -35.29
C LYS A 540 -51.99 -5.36 -34.21
N THR A 541 -51.85 -4.92 -32.96
CA THR A 541 -52.37 -5.61 -31.79
C THR A 541 -53.89 -5.80 -31.88
N LYS A 542 -54.36 -6.99 -31.52
CA LYS A 542 -55.79 -7.29 -31.38
C LYS A 542 -56.31 -6.69 -30.07
N ASP A 543 -57.42 -5.96 -30.15
CA ASP A 543 -58.02 -5.24 -29.02
C ASP A 543 -56.99 -4.29 -28.33
N PRO A 544 -56.47 -3.28 -29.06
CA PRO A 544 -55.36 -2.46 -28.58
C PRO A 544 -55.78 -1.62 -27.37
N GLU A 545 -54.99 -1.71 -26.29
CA GLU A 545 -55.32 -1.14 -24.99
C GLU A 545 -54.11 -0.43 -24.38
N ILE A 546 -54.37 0.73 -23.79
CA ILE A 546 -53.45 1.44 -22.90
C ILE A 546 -54.13 1.59 -21.54
N SER A 547 -53.44 1.23 -20.47
CA SER A 547 -53.91 1.41 -19.10
C SER A 547 -53.02 2.39 -18.34
N ILE A 548 -53.63 3.33 -17.61
CA ILE A 548 -52.92 4.25 -16.72
C ILE A 548 -53.40 4.00 -15.29
N SER A 549 -52.48 3.72 -14.38
CA SER A 549 -52.77 3.65 -12.94
C SER A 549 -51.96 4.67 -12.15
N LEU A 550 -52.58 5.16 -11.08
CA LEU A 550 -51.98 6.09 -10.14
C LEU A 550 -52.07 5.48 -8.73
N GLU A 551 -50.93 5.28 -8.09
CA GLU A 551 -50.83 4.74 -6.74
C GLU A 551 -50.06 5.72 -5.84
N CYS A 552 -50.52 5.94 -4.61
CA CYS A 552 -49.78 6.62 -3.57
C CYS A 552 -49.17 5.59 -2.61
N LYS A 553 -47.85 5.60 -2.43
CA LYS A 553 -47.16 4.73 -1.45
C LYS A 553 -46.24 5.57 -0.58
N LYS A 554 -46.52 5.60 0.73
CA LYS A 554 -45.75 6.35 1.74
C LYS A 554 -45.62 7.85 1.41
N GLU A 555 -44.48 8.26 0.84
CA GLU A 555 -44.13 9.63 0.46
C GLU A 555 -43.87 9.76 -1.05
N GLU A 556 -44.29 8.78 -1.86
CA GLU A 556 -44.08 8.74 -3.30
C GLU A 556 -45.38 8.50 -4.06
N ILE A 557 -45.49 9.14 -5.23
CA ILE A 557 -46.54 8.90 -6.22
C ILE A 557 -45.96 8.04 -7.32
N ILE A 558 -46.69 6.98 -7.68
CA ILE A 558 -46.30 6.07 -8.75
C ILE A 558 -47.36 6.14 -9.86
N ILE A 559 -46.93 6.55 -11.06
CA ILE A 559 -47.74 6.54 -12.27
C ILE A 559 -47.26 5.38 -13.13
N LYS A 560 -48.16 4.45 -13.47
CA LYS A 560 -47.85 3.34 -14.39
C LYS A 560 -48.64 3.49 -15.68
N ILE A 561 -47.95 3.35 -16.80
CA ILE A 561 -48.54 3.33 -18.13
C ILE A 561 -48.19 1.99 -18.76
N ASN A 562 -49.20 1.16 -19.02
CA ASN A 562 -49.02 -0.15 -19.65
C ASN A 562 -49.73 -0.21 -20.99
N ASP A 563 -49.08 -0.85 -21.96
CA ASP A 563 -49.68 -1.24 -23.23
C ASP A 563 -49.78 -2.76 -23.36
N ASN A 564 -50.52 -3.23 -24.37
CA ASN A 564 -50.54 -4.62 -24.81
C ASN A 564 -49.87 -4.81 -26.19
N ALA A 565 -48.81 -4.05 -26.48
CA ALA A 565 -48.12 -4.03 -27.77
C ALA A 565 -46.98 -5.07 -27.91
N GLY A 566 -46.96 -6.14 -27.10
CA GLY A 566 -45.95 -7.21 -27.22
C GLY A 566 -44.56 -6.88 -26.63
N GLY A 567 -44.40 -5.71 -26.00
CA GLY A 567 -43.22 -5.36 -25.20
C GLY A 567 -42.03 -4.86 -26.02
N ILE A 568 -40.91 -4.65 -25.34
CA ILE A 568 -39.64 -4.15 -25.89
C ILE A 568 -38.65 -5.32 -26.01
N ASP A 569 -37.91 -5.42 -27.11
CA ASP A 569 -36.89 -6.46 -27.26
C ASP A 569 -35.85 -6.38 -26.11
N VAL A 570 -35.54 -7.52 -25.50
CA VAL A 570 -34.65 -7.64 -24.33
C VAL A 570 -33.25 -7.13 -24.64
N ASN A 571 -32.80 -7.20 -25.91
CA ASN A 571 -31.48 -6.72 -26.31
C ASN A 571 -31.36 -5.19 -26.36
N ILE A 572 -32.50 -4.49 -26.40
CA ILE A 572 -32.52 -3.02 -26.53
C ILE A 572 -33.10 -2.31 -25.31
N ILE A 573 -33.79 -3.03 -24.40
CA ILE A 573 -34.53 -2.43 -23.28
C ILE A 573 -33.65 -1.56 -22.39
N ASP A 574 -32.39 -1.96 -22.16
CA ASP A 574 -31.44 -1.19 -21.33
C ASP A 574 -30.94 0.09 -22.04
N ASN A 575 -31.00 0.12 -23.38
CA ASN A 575 -30.48 1.21 -24.19
C ASN A 575 -31.57 2.22 -24.60
N ILE A 576 -32.85 1.98 -24.34
CA ILE A 576 -33.94 2.86 -24.83
C ILE A 576 -33.91 4.28 -24.24
N PHE A 577 -33.22 4.44 -23.11
CA PHE A 577 -33.03 5.73 -22.46
C PHE A 577 -31.74 6.42 -22.90
N GLU A 578 -30.89 5.80 -23.72
CA GLU A 578 -29.69 6.45 -24.25
C GLU A 578 -30.06 7.52 -25.29
N PRO A 579 -29.33 8.65 -25.33
CA PRO A 579 -29.62 9.71 -26.29
C PRO A 579 -29.40 9.23 -27.73
N TYR A 580 -30.31 9.63 -28.63
CA TYR A 580 -30.35 9.27 -30.05
C TYR A 580 -30.64 7.78 -30.34
N PHE A 581 -30.93 6.98 -29.32
CA PHE A 581 -31.33 5.60 -29.51
C PHE A 581 -32.76 5.51 -30.06
N THR A 582 -32.93 4.87 -31.22
CA THR A 582 -34.26 4.68 -31.82
C THR A 582 -34.32 3.46 -32.73
N THR A 583 -35.43 2.73 -32.68
CA THR A 583 -35.74 1.64 -33.62
C THR A 583 -36.59 2.10 -34.81
N LYS A 584 -36.96 3.39 -34.87
CA LYS A 584 -37.91 3.98 -35.84
C LYS A 584 -37.22 4.89 -36.88
N GLN A 585 -36.01 4.57 -37.31
CA GLN A 585 -35.21 5.43 -38.22
C GLN A 585 -35.94 5.77 -39.55
N ALA A 586 -36.80 4.88 -40.06
CA ALA A 586 -37.58 5.12 -41.28
C ALA A 586 -38.79 6.08 -41.12
N ASN A 587 -39.25 6.33 -39.88
CA ASN A 587 -40.44 7.13 -39.55
C ASN A 587 -40.12 8.39 -38.73
N ASN A 588 -38.95 9.02 -38.96
CA ASN A 588 -38.50 10.23 -38.24
C ASN A 588 -38.37 10.07 -36.70
N GLY A 589 -38.05 8.88 -36.20
CA GLY A 589 -37.73 8.70 -34.79
C GLY A 589 -36.49 9.50 -34.40
N THR A 590 -36.63 10.47 -33.49
CA THR A 590 -35.50 11.33 -33.07
C THR A 590 -34.57 10.67 -32.07
N GLY A 591 -35.05 9.65 -31.34
CA GLY A 591 -34.29 8.97 -30.28
C GLY A 591 -33.97 9.83 -29.06
N ILE A 592 -34.53 11.04 -28.97
CA ILE A 592 -34.29 11.98 -27.86
C ILE A 592 -35.41 11.92 -26.82
N GLY A 593 -36.61 11.47 -27.20
CA GLY A 593 -37.81 11.51 -26.37
C GLY A 593 -37.64 10.81 -25.02
N LEU A 594 -37.31 9.52 -25.00
CA LEU A 594 -37.21 8.75 -23.76
C LEU A 594 -36.03 9.19 -22.87
N TYR A 595 -34.88 9.50 -23.46
CA TYR A 595 -33.74 10.11 -22.75
C TYR A 595 -34.15 11.39 -22.02
N MET A 596 -34.89 12.26 -22.70
CA MET A 596 -35.38 13.51 -22.10
C MET A 596 -36.48 13.27 -21.08
N SER A 597 -37.37 12.31 -21.31
CA SER A 597 -38.35 11.91 -20.31
C SER A 597 -37.67 11.49 -19.00
N LYS A 598 -36.60 10.68 -19.10
CA LYS A 598 -35.80 10.27 -17.94
C LYS A 598 -35.10 11.46 -17.28
N THR A 599 -34.46 12.33 -18.07
CA THR A 599 -33.81 13.55 -17.57
C THR A 599 -34.76 14.48 -16.82
N ILE A 600 -35.98 14.68 -17.34
CA ILE A 600 -37.00 15.52 -16.72
C ILE A 600 -37.44 14.93 -15.38
N ILE A 601 -37.75 13.62 -15.34
CA ILE A 601 -38.18 12.96 -14.11
C ILE A 601 -37.06 12.94 -13.06
N GLU A 602 -35.84 12.52 -13.44
CA GLU A 602 -34.73 12.30 -12.51
C GLU A 602 -34.06 13.62 -12.07
N ASN A 603 -33.76 14.53 -13.01
CA ASN A 603 -32.96 15.73 -12.72
C ASN A 603 -33.79 16.96 -12.37
N HIS A 604 -35.03 17.10 -12.88
CA HIS A 604 -35.86 18.28 -12.60
C HIS A 604 -36.91 18.04 -11.52
N MET A 605 -37.36 16.79 -11.34
CA MET A 605 -38.41 16.44 -10.39
C MET A 605 -37.94 15.48 -9.29
N MET A 606 -36.66 15.11 -9.26
CA MET A 606 -36.06 14.22 -8.25
C MET A 606 -36.78 12.87 -8.12
N GLY A 607 -37.35 12.38 -9.23
CA GLY A 607 -38.07 11.12 -9.33
C GLY A 607 -37.25 10.01 -9.99
N THR A 608 -37.92 8.92 -10.39
CA THR A 608 -37.31 7.86 -11.20
C THR A 608 -38.24 7.42 -12.33
N LEU A 609 -37.70 7.22 -13.53
CA LEU A 609 -38.43 6.64 -14.67
C LEU A 609 -37.84 5.27 -15.01
N ARG A 610 -38.67 4.23 -14.98
CA ARG A 610 -38.28 2.83 -15.28
C ARG A 610 -39.19 2.23 -16.33
N VAL A 611 -38.69 1.18 -16.98
CA VAL A 611 -39.42 0.38 -17.96
C VAL A 611 -39.24 -1.10 -17.63
N GLN A 612 -40.28 -1.89 -17.87
CA GLN A 612 -40.22 -3.34 -17.81
C GLN A 612 -41.20 -3.95 -18.80
N ASN A 613 -40.92 -5.16 -19.27
CA ASN A 613 -41.89 -5.93 -20.03
C ASN A 613 -42.90 -6.60 -19.10
N THR A 614 -44.16 -6.56 -19.52
CA THR A 614 -45.26 -7.34 -18.95
C THR A 614 -45.58 -8.51 -19.89
N PRO A 615 -46.39 -9.50 -19.47
CA PRO A 615 -46.79 -10.59 -20.35
C PRO A 615 -47.52 -10.16 -21.63
N LEU A 616 -48.09 -8.95 -21.66
CA LEU A 616 -48.90 -8.45 -22.78
C LEU A 616 -48.22 -7.31 -23.56
N GLY A 617 -47.35 -6.53 -22.93
CA GLY A 617 -46.74 -5.35 -23.55
C GLY A 617 -45.68 -4.69 -22.66
N ALA A 618 -45.40 -3.40 -22.85
CA ALA A 618 -44.45 -2.67 -22.01
C ALA A 618 -45.15 -1.95 -20.84
N SER A 619 -44.42 -1.72 -19.74
CA SER A 619 -44.86 -0.96 -18.57
C SER A 619 -43.82 0.08 -18.21
N PHE A 620 -44.21 1.35 -18.32
CA PHE A 620 -43.42 2.49 -17.85
C PHE A 620 -43.90 2.91 -16.47
N GLU A 621 -42.97 3.05 -15.54
CA GLU A 621 -43.22 3.44 -14.15
C GLU A 621 -42.50 4.76 -13.84
N ILE A 622 -43.27 5.79 -13.51
CA ILE A 622 -42.77 7.10 -13.05
C ILE A 622 -43.02 7.19 -11.55
N THR A 623 -41.96 7.40 -10.78
CA THR A 623 -42.03 7.65 -9.34
C THR A 623 -41.65 9.08 -9.03
N LEU A 624 -42.48 9.81 -8.29
CA LEU A 624 -42.28 11.21 -7.89
C LEU A 624 -42.39 11.38 -6.37
N PRO A 625 -41.48 12.11 -5.71
CA PRO A 625 -41.59 12.37 -4.28
C PRO A 625 -42.70 13.40 -3.98
N ILE A 626 -43.46 13.18 -2.90
CA ILE A 626 -44.55 14.08 -2.46
C ILE A 626 -44.01 15.37 -1.82
N LYS A 627 -42.84 15.31 -1.18
CA LYS A 627 -42.11 16.48 -0.67
C LYS A 627 -40.84 16.68 -1.49
N GLN A 628 -40.77 17.78 -2.23
CA GLN A 628 -39.50 18.28 -2.74
C GLN A 628 -38.82 19.04 -1.60
N GLY A 629 -37.64 18.58 -1.18
CA GLY A 629 -36.84 19.19 -0.11
C GLY A 629 -36.34 20.58 -0.45
#